data_AF-A0A1E5ITJ5-F1
#
_entry.id   AF-A0A1E5ITJ5-F1
#
_cell.length_a   1.000
_cell.length_b   1.000
_cell.length_c   1.000
_cell.angle_alpha   90.00
_cell.angle_beta   90.00
_cell.angle_gamma   90.00
#
_symmetry.space_group_name_H-M   'P 1'
#
loop_
_entity.id
_entity.type
_entity.pdbx_description
1 polymer ?
#
loop_
_entity_poly.entity_id
_entity_poly.type
_entity_poly.pdbx_seq_one_letter_code
_entity_poly.pdbx_strand_id
1 'polypeptide(L)' 'MPNKHEDRLDMYIDDARLVKTGQILKIFDISRTTLWRWGQLGKFPKPALTHNGRSYWLFKDVNAWFTERLKNRLGI' A
#
# COMPACT_ATOMS: atom_id res chain seq x y z
N MET A 1 16.97 -25.40 7.95
CA MET A 1 17.43 -25.09 6.57
C MET A 1 16.26 -24.42 5.86
N PRO A 2 16.32 -23.14 5.44
CA PRO A 2 15.19 -22.56 4.72
C PRO A 2 15.17 -23.08 3.27
N ASN A 3 13.98 -23.43 2.80
CA ASN A 3 13.71 -24.20 1.60
C ASN A 3 13.68 -23.29 0.37
N LYS A 4 14.39 -23.65 -0.70
CA LYS A 4 14.66 -22.80 -1.88
C LYS A 4 13.47 -22.68 -2.86
N HIS A 5 12.27 -23.10 -2.46
CA HIS A 5 11.06 -23.12 -3.29
C HIS A 5 9.85 -22.35 -2.71
N GLU A 6 9.97 -21.71 -1.55
CA GLU A 6 8.95 -20.78 -1.01
C GLU A 6 8.99 -19.39 -1.72
N ASP A 7 10.07 -19.10 -2.45
CA ASP A 7 10.49 -17.74 -2.78
C ASP A 7 9.67 -17.00 -3.88
N ARG A 8 8.88 -17.69 -4.71
CA ARG A 8 8.12 -17.02 -5.79
C ARG A 8 6.66 -16.75 -5.45
N LEU A 9 5.99 -17.68 -4.79
CA LEU A 9 4.57 -17.52 -4.48
C LEU A 9 4.34 -16.52 -3.34
N ASP A 10 5.21 -16.49 -2.33
CA ASP A 10 5.15 -15.48 -1.27
C ASP A 10 5.23 -14.04 -1.80
N MET A 11 6.03 -13.80 -2.85
CA MET A 11 6.08 -12.51 -3.53
C MET A 11 4.75 -12.15 -4.20
N TYR A 12 4.09 -13.10 -4.88
CA TYR A 12 2.77 -12.88 -5.49
C TYR A 12 1.66 -12.76 -4.45
N ILE A 13 1.77 -13.49 -3.32
CA ILE A 13 0.85 -13.38 -2.18
C ILE A 13 0.96 -11.98 -1.57
N ASP A 14 2.17 -11.44 -1.44
CA ASP A 14 2.37 -10.10 -0.90
C ASP A 14 1.94 -9.00 -1.90
N ASP A 15 2.21 -9.13 -3.21
CA ASP A 15 1.74 -8.20 -4.25
C ASP A 15 0.20 -8.08 -4.29
N ALA A 16 -0.48 -9.24 -4.21
CA ALA A 16 -1.94 -9.33 -4.19
C ALA A 16 -2.56 -9.07 -2.82
N ARG A 17 -1.75 -8.87 -1.77
CA ARG A 17 -2.21 -8.71 -0.41
C ARG A 17 -3.04 -7.44 -0.25
N LEU A 18 -4.22 -7.58 0.35
CA LEU A 18 -5.07 -6.44 0.69
C LEU A 18 -4.60 -5.77 1.98
N VAL A 19 -4.27 -4.49 1.87
CA VAL A 19 -3.93 -3.60 2.97
C VAL A 19 -5.16 -2.81 3.39
N LYS A 20 -5.48 -2.86 4.69
CA LYS A 20 -6.63 -2.15 5.27
C LYS A 20 -6.24 -0.70 5.58
N THR A 21 -7.23 0.19 5.60
CA THR A 21 -7.05 1.60 6.03
C THR A 21 -6.23 1.70 7.33
N GLY A 22 -6.59 0.93 8.37
CA GLY A 22 -5.90 1.01 9.66
C GLY A 22 -4.42 0.61 9.61
N GLN A 23 -4.01 -0.24 8.66
CA GLN A 23 -2.60 -0.57 8.46
C GLN A 23 -1.87 0.58 7.78
N ILE A 24 -2.46 1.18 6.75
CA ILE A 24 -1.92 2.37 6.06
C ILE A 24 -1.67 3.50 7.06
N LEU A 25 -2.65 3.79 7.93
CA LEU A 25 -2.51 4.85 8.92
C LEU A 25 -1.34 4.60 9.88
N LYS A 26 -1.13 3.34 10.30
CA LYS A 26 -0.02 2.94 11.18
C LYS A 26 1.34 2.98 10.48
N ILE A 27 1.42 2.49 9.24
CA ILE A 27 2.67 2.42 8.46
C ILE A 27 3.20 3.82 8.16
N PHE A 28 2.33 4.74 7.78
CA PHE A 28 2.72 6.10 7.41
C PHE A 28 2.64 7.11 8.57
N ASP A 29 2.19 6.67 9.75
CA ASP A 29 1.91 7.51 10.91
C ASP A 29 1.07 8.76 10.56
N ILE A 30 -0.10 8.52 9.93
CA ILE A 30 -1.00 9.58 9.48
C ILE A 30 -2.42 9.41 10.02
N SER A 31 -3.14 10.53 10.08
CA SER A 31 -4.57 10.54 10.38
C SER A 31 -5.41 10.03 9.20
N ARG A 32 -6.62 9.54 9.51
CA ARG A 32 -7.62 9.18 8.48
C ARG A 32 -7.97 10.34 7.55
N THR A 33 -8.06 11.55 8.09
CA THR A 33 -8.35 12.77 7.33
C THR A 33 -7.24 13.07 6.33
N THR A 34 -5.97 12.85 6.70
CA THR A 34 -4.82 12.99 5.80
C THR A 34 -4.94 12.03 4.62
N LEU A 35 -5.21 10.74 4.90
CA LEU A 35 -5.39 9.73 3.87
C LEU A 35 -6.57 10.06 2.94
N TRP A 36 -7.70 10.51 3.50
CA TRP A 36 -8.86 10.93 2.72
C TRP A 36 -8.52 12.11 1.79
N ARG A 37 -7.83 13.14 2.30
CA ARG A 37 -7.38 14.28 1.50
C ARG A 37 -6.43 13.85 0.38
N TRP A 38 -5.52 12.91 0.64
CA TRP A 38 -4.64 12.39 -0.41
C TRP A 38 -5.42 11.67 -1.50
N GLY A 39 -6.44 10.89 -1.13
CA GLY A 39 -7.35 10.26 -2.10
C GLY A 39 -8.10 11.29 -2.95
N GLN A 40 -8.64 12.35 -2.33
CA GLN A 40 -9.33 13.43 -3.06
C GLN A 40 -8.40 14.20 -4.01
N LEU A 41 -7.15 14.42 -3.59
CA LEU A 41 -6.16 15.13 -4.39
C LEU A 41 -5.46 14.24 -5.44
N GLY A 42 -5.83 12.96 -5.56
CA GLY A 42 -5.14 12.01 -6.45
C GLY A 42 -3.68 11.74 -6.06
N LYS A 43 -3.30 12.05 -4.83
CA LYS A 43 -1.91 11.93 -4.32
C LYS A 43 -1.61 10.57 -3.70
N PHE A 44 -2.58 9.67 -3.62
CA PHE A 44 -2.44 8.32 -3.08
C PHE A 44 -3.25 7.36 -3.97
N PRO A 45 -2.82 6.09 -4.14
CA PRO A 45 -3.54 5.12 -4.96
C PRO A 45 -5.01 4.99 -4.55
N LYS A 46 -5.87 4.78 -5.55
CA LYS A 46 -7.28 4.46 -5.31
C LYS A 46 -7.39 3.06 -4.67
N PRO A 47 -8.37 2.82 -3.79
CA PRO A 47 -8.58 1.50 -3.23
C PRO A 47 -8.94 0.51 -4.33
N ALA A 48 -8.33 -0.66 -4.29
CA ALA A 48 -8.60 -1.75 -5.23
C ALA A 48 -10.01 -2.32 -5.04
N LEU A 49 -10.52 -2.33 -3.81
CA LEU A 49 -11.92 -2.65 -3.52
C LEU A 49 -12.42 -1.92 -2.28
N THR A 50 -13.74 -1.80 -2.19
CA THR A 50 -14.44 -1.31 -1.00
C THR A 50 -15.46 -2.37 -0.58
N HIS A 51 -15.37 -2.83 0.65
CA HIS A 51 -16.27 -3.85 1.21
C HIS A 51 -16.74 -3.42 2.60
N ASN A 52 -18.05 -3.44 2.83
CA ASN A 52 -18.70 -2.97 4.07
C ASN A 52 -18.24 -1.56 4.49
N GLY A 53 -18.17 -0.62 3.53
CA GLY A 53 -17.73 0.76 3.77
C GLY A 53 -16.26 0.91 4.15
N ARG A 54 -15.47 -0.17 4.08
CA ARG A 54 -14.02 -0.16 4.32
C ARG A 54 -13.30 -0.28 2.99
N SER A 55 -12.30 0.58 2.80
CA SER A 55 -11.44 0.57 1.63
C SER A 55 -10.24 -0.34 1.85
N TYR A 56 -9.84 -1.03 0.78
CA TYR A 56 -8.70 -1.93 0.75
C TYR A 56 -7.84 -1.61 -0.47
N TRP A 57 -6.53 -1.64 -0.29
CA TRP A 57 -5.55 -1.38 -1.34
C TRP A 57 -4.72 -2.63 -1.58
N LEU A 58 -4.25 -2.84 -2.80
CA LEU A 58 -3.22 -3.84 -3.02
C LEU A 58 -1.91 -3.31 -2.45
N PHE A 59 -1.18 -4.19 -1.76
CA PHE A 59 0.10 -3.83 -1.17
C PHE A 59 1.07 -3.30 -2.23
N LYS A 60 1.08 -3.88 -3.43
CA LYS A 60 1.89 -3.42 -4.54
C LYS A 60 1.69 -1.95 -4.90
N ASP A 61 0.44 -1.48 -4.92
CA ASP A 61 0.11 -0.12 -5.34
C ASP A 61 0.57 0.86 -4.26
N VAL A 62 0.40 0.48 -2.99
CA VAL A 62 0.88 1.26 -1.85
C VAL A 62 2.41 1.31 -1.83
N ASN A 63 3.08 0.18 -2.09
CA ASN A 63 4.53 0.08 -2.11
C ASN A 63 5.14 0.84 -3.29
N ALA A 64 4.55 0.72 -4.48
CA ALA A 64 4.95 1.46 -5.67
C ALA A 64 4.85 2.97 -5.42
N TRP A 65 3.71 3.42 -4.91
CA TRP A 65 3.50 4.82 -4.55
C TRP A 65 4.53 5.33 -3.52
N PHE A 66 4.81 4.55 -2.49
CA PHE A 66 5.80 4.91 -1.48
C PHE A 66 7.21 5.02 -2.07
N THR A 67 7.57 4.05 -2.93
CA THR A 67 8.87 4.01 -3.61
C THR A 67 9.04 5.20 -4.54
N GLU A 68 8.03 5.57 -5.33
CA GLU A 68 8.06 6.76 -6.19
C GLU A 68 8.27 8.05 -5.38
N ARG A 69 7.62 8.16 -4.22
CA ARG A 69 7.76 9.32 -3.32
C ARG A 69 9.15 9.36 -2.69
N LEU A 70 9.70 8.20 -2.32
CA LEU A 70 11.05 8.10 -1.80
C LEU A 70 12.09 8.49 -2.85
N LYS A 71 11.94 8.00 -4.09
CA LYS A 71 12.77 8.38 -5.25
C LYS A 71 12.74 9.88 -5.50
N ASN A 72 11.54 10.46 -5.60
CA ASN A 72 11.38 11.91 -5.79
C ASN A 72 11.99 12.73 -4.64
N ARG A 73 11.96 12.20 -3.40
CA ARG A 73 12.57 12.87 -2.25
C ARG A 73 14.09 12.75 -2.23
N LEU A 74 14.64 11.62 -2.67
CA LEU A 74 16.08 11.34 -2.67
C LEU A 74 16.78 11.76 -3.97
N GLY A 75 16.02 12.12 -5.01
CA GLY A 75 16.55 12.54 -6.31
C GLY A 75 17.24 11.41 -7.09
N ILE A 76 16.87 10.15 -6.81
CA ILE A 76 17.40 8.94 -7.47
C ILE A 76 16.36 8.25 -8.36
#